data_AF-A0A917G4E2-F1
#
_entry.id   AF-A0A917G4E2-F1
#
_cell.length_a   1.000
_cell.length_b   1.000
_cell.length_c   1.000
_cell.angle_alpha   90.00
_cell.angle_beta   90.00
_cell.angle_gamma   90.00
#
_symmetry.space_group_name_H-M   'P 1'
#
loop_
_entity.id
_entity.type
_entity.pdbx_description
1 polymer ?
#
loop_
_entity_poly.entity_id
_entity_poly.type
_entity_poly.pdbx_seq_one_letter_code
_entity_poly.pdbx_strand_id
1 'polypeptide(L)'
;MIGVAYWGAAAVTVVGAATGRDHLQRAAKPLLMPLLALRSHDPLLTAGLAAATLGDIAMLEPDDDRRLMLGASSFAVMQTCWSRLLVRRGARLYPSTVGPRLVGWTVSSVVTCRRDSVIAPVLSAYGLALGTMSSLSADTSMPVFTKLGGLLFTVSDATILIRRLALTDDTHRRLAEAFVLTTYVAAQYLLVTGFVRDRAGASSRRLRPRSR
;
A
#
# COMPACT_ATOMS: atom_id res chain seq x y z
N MET A 1 -15.99 7.58 14.37
CA MET A 1 -16.76 7.67 13.10
C MET A 1 -15.93 7.34 11.86
N ILE A 2 -14.82 8.04 11.57
CA ILE A 2 -13.99 7.78 10.35
C ILE A 2 -13.55 6.32 10.20
N GLY A 3 -13.10 5.67 11.28
CA GLY A 3 -12.69 4.27 11.24
C GLY A 3 -13.82 3.31 10.83
N VAL A 4 -15.05 3.56 11.29
CA VAL A 4 -16.23 2.75 10.93
C VAL A 4 -16.58 2.95 9.46
N ALA A 5 -16.56 4.19 8.97
CA ALA A 5 -16.78 4.49 7.56
C ALA A 5 -15.74 3.82 6.65
N TYR A 6 -14.46 3.87 7.05
CA TYR A 6 -13.38 3.22 6.32
C TYR A 6 -13.57 1.70 6.21
N TRP A 7 -13.84 1.04 7.34
CA TRP A 7 -14.04 -0.41 7.36
C TRP A 7 -15.34 -0.83 6.66
N GLY A 8 -16.38 0.01 6.69
CA GLY A 8 -17.59 -0.18 5.90
C GLY A 8 -17.31 -0.15 4.40
N ALA A 9 -16.60 0.88 3.91
CA ALA A 9 -16.17 0.94 2.51
C ALA A 9 -15.28 -0.25 2.13
N ALA A 10 -14.33 -0.62 3.01
CA ALA A 10 -13.45 -1.77 2.79
C ALA A 10 -14.23 -3.09 2.66
N ALA A 11 -15.20 -3.32 3.54
CA ALA A 11 -16.05 -4.51 3.47
C ALA A 11 -16.84 -4.57 2.15
N VAL A 12 -17.42 -3.46 1.71
CA VAL A 12 -18.14 -3.39 0.42
C VAL A 12 -17.18 -3.66 -0.75
N THR A 13 -15.98 -3.10 -0.74
CA THR A 13 -14.96 -3.35 -1.77
C THR A 13 -14.54 -4.82 -1.82
N VAL A 14 -14.25 -5.43 -0.67
CA VAL A 14 -13.83 -6.85 -0.58
C VAL A 14 -14.96 -7.80 -0.99
N VAL A 15 -16.19 -7.56 -0.52
CA VAL A 15 -17.37 -8.35 -0.92
C VAL A 15 -17.65 -8.19 -2.41
N GLY A 16 -17.49 -6.97 -2.94
CA GLY A 16 -17.57 -6.68 -4.36
C GLY A 16 -16.62 -7.55 -5.18
N ALA A 17 -15.35 -7.63 -4.78
CA ALA A 17 -14.36 -8.48 -5.43
C ALA A 17 -14.65 -9.98 -5.30
N ALA A 18 -14.94 -10.45 -4.09
CA ALA A 18 -15.22 -11.87 -3.83
C ALA A 18 -16.43 -12.38 -4.62
N THR A 19 -17.42 -11.51 -4.86
CA THR A 19 -18.67 -11.86 -5.57
C THR A 19 -18.68 -11.46 -7.04
N GLY A 20 -17.60 -10.87 -7.57
CA GLY A 20 -17.53 -10.39 -8.96
C GLY A 20 -18.49 -9.24 -9.29
N ARG A 21 -18.84 -8.43 -8.28
CA ARG A 21 -19.75 -7.28 -8.41
C ARG A 21 -18.98 -5.98 -8.53
N ASP A 22 -18.54 -5.67 -9.75
CA ASP A 22 -17.67 -4.51 -10.02
C ASP A 22 -18.28 -3.17 -9.61
N HIS A 23 -19.61 -3.02 -9.71
CA HIS A 23 -20.29 -1.79 -9.30
C HIS A 23 -20.07 -1.46 -7.81
N LEU A 24 -20.00 -2.47 -6.94
CA LEU A 24 -19.70 -2.28 -5.52
C LEU A 24 -18.28 -1.75 -5.33
N GLN A 25 -17.31 -2.30 -6.08
CA GLN A 25 -15.93 -1.83 -6.04
C GLN A 25 -15.81 -0.39 -6.56
N ARG A 26 -16.46 -0.07 -7.69
CA ARG A 26 -16.45 1.28 -8.27
C ARG A 26 -17.02 2.33 -7.31
N ALA A 27 -18.06 1.98 -6.54
CA ALA A 27 -18.66 2.89 -5.57
C ALA A 27 -17.82 3.06 -4.31
N ALA A 28 -17.28 1.96 -3.75
CA ALA A 28 -16.66 1.98 -2.43
C ALA A 28 -15.14 2.20 -2.44
N LYS A 29 -14.42 1.61 -3.40
CA LYS A 29 -12.94 1.62 -3.44
C LYS A 29 -12.37 3.04 -3.49
N PRO A 30 -12.90 3.99 -4.31
CA PRO A 30 -12.39 5.36 -4.36
C PRO A 30 -12.57 6.15 -3.05
N LEU A 31 -13.42 5.69 -2.12
CA LEU A 31 -13.67 6.37 -0.85
C LEU A 31 -12.62 6.03 0.23
N LEU A 32 -11.89 4.92 0.07
CA LEU A 32 -11.00 4.38 1.10
C LEU A 32 -9.93 5.39 1.53
N MET A 33 -9.18 5.91 0.57
CA MET A 33 -8.04 6.79 0.86
C MET A 33 -8.47 8.21 1.29
N PRO A 34 -9.50 8.85 0.68
CA PRO A 34 -10.04 10.10 1.21
C PRO A 34 -10.52 10.01 2.65
N LEU A 35 -11.18 8.90 3.05
CA LEU A 35 -11.60 8.69 4.43
C LEU A 35 -10.40 8.63 5.39
N LEU A 36 -9.29 7.99 5.01
CA LEU A 36 -8.06 8.00 5.80
C LEU A 36 -7.42 9.40 5.85
N ALA A 37 -7.51 10.17 4.78
CA ALA A 37 -6.91 11.51 4.71
C ALA A 37 -7.51 12.47 5.73
N LEU A 38 -8.79 12.29 6.08
CA LEU A 38 -9.47 13.06 7.13
C LEU A 38 -8.87 12.87 8.54
N ARG A 39 -7.96 11.90 8.73
CA ARG A 39 -7.32 11.62 10.04
C ARG A 39 -6.06 12.44 10.30
N SER A 40 -5.60 13.25 9.34
CA SER A 40 -4.35 13.99 9.45
C SER A 40 -4.38 15.27 8.62
N HIS A 41 -3.60 16.26 9.05
CA HIS A 41 -3.32 17.49 8.28
C HIS A 41 -1.88 17.50 7.73
N ASP A 42 -1.19 16.36 7.74
CA ASP A 42 0.16 16.26 7.17
C ASP A 42 0.08 16.26 5.64
N PRO A 43 0.60 17.30 4.94
CA PRO A 43 0.43 17.42 3.49
C PRO A 43 1.11 16.30 2.71
N LEU A 44 2.21 15.73 3.23
CA LEU A 44 2.87 14.59 2.59
C LEU A 44 2.04 13.31 2.76
N LEU A 45 1.35 13.17 3.90
CA LEU A 45 0.40 12.08 4.10
C LEU A 45 -0.76 12.18 3.10
N THR A 46 -1.36 13.37 3.01
CA THR A 46 -2.48 13.63 2.12
C THR A 46 -2.11 13.46 0.65
N ALA A 47 -0.93 13.91 0.22
CA ALA A 47 -0.43 13.69 -1.14
C ALA A 47 -0.26 12.19 -1.45
N GLY A 48 0.30 11.42 -0.51
CA GLY A 48 0.40 9.97 -0.64
C GLY A 48 -0.97 9.29 -0.76
N LEU A 49 -1.95 9.70 0.05
CA LEU A 49 -3.32 9.17 -0.03
C LEU A 49 -4.05 9.59 -1.31
N ALA A 50 -3.83 10.79 -1.81
CA ALA A 50 -4.38 11.22 -3.10
C ALA A 50 -3.82 10.36 -4.25
N ALA A 51 -2.51 10.11 -4.26
CA ALA A 51 -1.89 9.19 -5.21
C ALA A 51 -2.45 7.76 -5.07
N ALA A 52 -2.67 7.30 -3.83
CA ALA A 52 -3.31 6.01 -3.57
C ALA A 52 -4.75 5.95 -4.12
N THR A 53 -5.55 7.01 -3.97
CA THR A 53 -6.90 7.09 -4.58
C THR A 53 -6.85 6.94 -6.09
N LEU A 54 -5.91 7.63 -6.76
CA LEU A 54 -5.73 7.51 -8.20
C LEU A 54 -5.30 6.09 -8.61
N GLY A 55 -4.43 5.47 -7.81
CA GLY A 55 -4.03 4.08 -7.99
C GLY A 55 -5.21 3.11 -7.85
N ASP A 56 -6.05 3.31 -6.83
CA ASP A 56 -7.24 2.52 -6.57
C ASP A 56 -8.27 2.61 -7.69
N ILE A 57 -8.47 3.80 -8.26
CA ILE A 57 -9.36 4.03 -9.40
C ILE A 57 -8.80 3.35 -10.65
N ALA A 58 -7.50 3.46 -10.92
CA ALA A 58 -6.86 2.81 -12.05
C ALA A 58 -6.97 1.28 -11.95
N MET A 59 -6.72 0.72 -10.76
CA MET A 59 -6.83 -0.72 -10.46
C MET A 59 -8.28 -1.21 -10.29
N LEU A 60 -9.28 -0.53 -10.86
CA LEU A 60 -10.61 -1.10 -11.02
C LEU A 60 -10.66 -2.11 -12.19
N GLU A 61 -9.78 -1.95 -13.18
CA GLU A 61 -9.58 -2.93 -14.26
C GLU A 61 -8.10 -3.28 -14.33
N PRO A 62 -7.58 -4.09 -13.37
CA PRO A 62 -6.15 -4.39 -13.25
C PRO A 62 -5.61 -5.29 -14.38
N ASP A 63 -6.50 -5.83 -15.21
CA ASP A 63 -6.16 -6.68 -16.35
C ASP A 63 -5.91 -5.86 -17.63
N ASP A 64 -6.19 -4.55 -17.63
CA ASP A 64 -5.77 -3.60 -18.66
C ASP A 64 -4.38 -3.06 -18.34
N ASP A 65 -3.40 -3.28 -19.22
CA ASP A 65 -2.00 -2.91 -19.00
C ASP A 65 -1.78 -1.42 -18.79
N ARG A 66 -2.51 -0.56 -19.49
CA ARG A 66 -2.41 0.90 -19.33
C ARG A 66 -2.90 1.31 -17.95
N ARG A 67 -4.02 0.74 -17.50
CA ARG A 67 -4.58 1.01 -16.17
C ARG A 67 -3.72 0.42 -15.06
N LEU A 68 -3.16 -0.78 -15.28
CA LEU A 68 -2.18 -1.40 -14.40
C LEU A 68 -0.93 -0.52 -14.23
N MET A 69 -0.35 -0.03 -15.33
CA MET A 69 0.81 0.86 -15.29
C MET A 69 0.50 2.20 -14.61
N LEU A 70 -0.68 2.78 -14.87
CA LEU A 70 -1.12 4.01 -14.20
C LEU A 70 -1.29 3.78 -12.69
N GLY A 71 -1.89 2.66 -12.30
CA GLY A 71 -2.06 2.28 -10.91
C GLY A 71 -0.73 2.07 -10.20
N ALA A 72 0.17 1.29 -10.80
CA ALA A 72 1.51 1.05 -10.27
C ALA A 72 2.32 2.35 -10.14
N SER A 73 2.23 3.24 -11.13
CA SER A 73 2.91 4.55 -11.07
C SER A 73 2.35 5.43 -9.95
N SER A 74 1.03 5.44 -9.77
CA SER A 74 0.37 6.20 -8.69
C SER A 74 0.73 5.64 -7.32
N PHE A 75 0.76 4.32 -7.16
CA PHE A 75 1.23 3.69 -5.94
C PHE A 75 2.73 3.91 -5.71
N ALA A 76 3.57 3.99 -6.76
CA ALA A 76 4.99 4.33 -6.60
C ALA A 76 5.15 5.70 -5.93
N VAL A 77 4.39 6.71 -6.36
CA VAL A 77 4.36 8.05 -5.74
C VAL A 77 3.94 7.96 -4.26
N MET A 78 2.90 7.19 -3.95
CA MET A 78 2.49 6.94 -2.57
C MET A 78 3.60 6.26 -1.76
N GLN A 79 4.27 5.22 -2.28
CA GLN A 79 5.36 4.53 -1.58
C GLN A 79 6.55 5.47 -1.32
N THR A 80 6.83 6.40 -2.23
CA THR A 80 7.83 7.45 -2.01
C THR A 80 7.40 8.40 -0.89
N CYS A 81 6.12 8.77 -0.81
CA CYS A 81 5.60 9.56 0.30
C CYS A 81 5.75 8.82 1.64
N TRP A 82 5.45 7.52 1.69
CA TRP A 82 5.58 6.69 2.89
C TRP A 82 7.04 6.55 3.32
N SER A 83 7.92 6.28 2.36
CA SER A 83 9.36 6.22 2.58
C SER A 83 9.88 7.54 3.16
N ARG A 84 9.48 8.68 2.59
CA ARG A 84 9.91 10.01 3.07
C ARG A 84 9.35 10.31 4.46
N LEU A 85 8.12 9.91 4.77
CA LEU A 85 7.55 10.01 6.12
C LEU A 85 8.29 9.15 7.14
N LEU A 86 8.68 7.93 6.78
CA LEU A 86 9.46 7.03 7.62
C LEU A 86 10.86 7.59 7.89
N VAL A 87 11.56 8.07 6.85
CA VAL A 87 12.88 8.71 6.99
C VAL A 87 12.81 9.97 7.86
N ARG A 88 11.78 10.81 7.69
CA ARG A 88 11.55 11.99 8.57
C ARG A 88 11.35 11.62 10.04
N ARG A 89 10.94 10.39 10.33
CA ARG A 89 10.79 9.82 11.67
C ARG A 89 12.03 9.07 12.16
N GLY A 90 13.12 9.08 11.39
CA GLY A 90 14.38 8.47 11.76
C GLY A 90 14.54 7.02 11.32
N ALA A 91 13.62 6.47 10.51
CA ALA A 91 13.78 5.12 9.96
C ALA A 91 15.04 5.03 9.09
N ARG A 92 15.76 3.92 9.23
CA ARG A 92 16.99 3.62 8.48
C ARG A 92 16.85 2.29 7.76
N LEU A 93 17.59 2.16 6.66
CA LEU A 93 17.73 0.91 5.94
C LEU A 93 18.80 0.06 6.63
N TYR A 94 18.48 -1.20 6.88
CA TYR A 94 19.42 -2.19 7.41
C TYR A 94 19.54 -3.36 6.42
N PRO A 95 20.75 -3.91 6.20
CA PRO A 95 20.95 -5.04 5.29
C PRO A 95 20.02 -6.23 5.57
N SER A 96 19.76 -6.52 6.85
CA SER A 96 18.82 -7.57 7.30
C SER A 96 17.38 -7.35 6.84
N THR A 97 16.96 -6.10 6.68
CA THR A 97 15.61 -5.75 6.20
C THR A 97 15.56 -5.65 4.68
N VAL A 98 16.63 -5.15 4.05
CA VAL A 98 16.73 -4.92 2.60
C VAL A 98 16.91 -6.24 1.85
N GLY A 99 17.76 -7.15 2.34
CA GLY A 99 18.12 -8.39 1.65
C GLY A 99 16.91 -9.21 1.17
N PRO A 100 15.98 -9.60 2.07
CA PRO A 100 14.78 -10.35 1.67
C PRO A 100 13.92 -9.63 0.63
N ARG A 101 13.81 -8.30 0.71
CA ARG A 101 13.00 -7.48 -0.21
C ARG A 101 13.68 -7.30 -1.56
N LEU A 102 15.01 -7.17 -1.57
CA LEU A 102 15.79 -7.13 -2.79
C LEU A 102 15.69 -8.44 -3.57
N VAL A 103 15.73 -9.59 -2.87
CA VAL A 103 15.52 -10.91 -3.48
C VAL A 103 14.11 -10.99 -4.09
N GLY A 104 13.07 -10.67 -3.32
CA GLY A 104 11.69 -10.67 -3.81
C GLY A 104 11.50 -9.74 -5.01
N TRP A 105 12.04 -8.52 -4.93
CA TRP A 105 12.03 -7.55 -6.02
C TRP A 105 12.73 -8.07 -7.28
N THR A 106 13.94 -8.61 -7.15
CA THR A 106 14.72 -9.14 -8.28
C THR A 106 13.97 -10.29 -8.96
N VAL A 107 13.44 -11.24 -8.18
CA VAL A 107 12.65 -12.35 -8.69
C VAL A 107 11.42 -11.83 -9.43
N SER A 108 10.65 -10.93 -8.81
CA SER A 108 9.44 -10.36 -9.42
C SER A 108 9.74 -9.61 -10.74
N SER A 109 10.85 -8.86 -10.79
CA SER A 109 11.26 -8.07 -11.95
C SER A 109 11.69 -8.97 -13.11
N VAL A 110 12.49 -10.01 -12.83
CA VAL A 110 12.91 -11.00 -13.83
C VAL A 110 11.71 -11.77 -14.37
N VAL A 111 10.81 -12.23 -13.50
CA VAL A 111 9.61 -12.96 -13.90
C VAL A 111 8.70 -12.08 -14.77
N THR A 112 8.48 -10.83 -14.37
CA THR A 112 7.66 -9.89 -15.14
C THR A 112 8.29 -9.60 -16.50
N CYS A 113 9.59 -9.29 -16.55
CA CYS A 113 10.33 -9.02 -17.79
C CYS A 113 10.25 -10.19 -18.79
N ARG A 114 10.28 -11.44 -18.29
CA ARG A 114 10.15 -12.64 -19.14
C ARG A 114 8.73 -12.88 -19.67
N ARG A 115 7.70 -12.41 -18.95
CA ARG A 115 6.30 -12.64 -19.31
C ARG A 115 5.71 -11.50 -20.12
N ASP A 116 6.10 -10.27 -19.80
CA ASP A 116 5.53 -9.04 -20.37
C ASP A 116 6.55 -7.90 -20.23
N SER A 117 7.33 -7.70 -21.30
CA SER A 117 8.39 -6.69 -21.33
C SER A 117 7.86 -5.26 -21.43
N VAL A 118 6.59 -5.07 -21.81
CA VAL A 118 5.99 -3.74 -21.97
C VAL A 118 5.77 -3.09 -20.61
N ILE A 119 5.18 -3.82 -19.67
CA ILE A 119 4.90 -3.28 -18.33
C ILE A 119 6.08 -3.42 -17.36
N ALA A 120 7.03 -4.31 -17.66
CA ALA A 120 8.10 -4.69 -16.74
C ALA A 120 8.89 -3.50 -16.19
N PRO A 121 9.25 -2.45 -16.97
CA PRO A 121 9.96 -1.30 -16.44
C PRO A 121 9.16 -0.58 -15.35
N VAL A 122 7.86 -0.36 -15.58
CA VAL A 122 6.97 0.34 -14.63
C VAL A 122 6.78 -0.50 -13.37
N LEU A 123 6.50 -1.80 -13.51
CA LEU A 123 6.31 -2.68 -12.35
C LEU A 123 7.61 -2.89 -11.57
N SER A 124 8.77 -2.93 -12.24
CA SER A 124 10.08 -3.03 -11.57
C SER A 124 10.39 -1.75 -10.78
N ALA A 125 10.14 -0.57 -11.36
CA ALA A 125 10.31 0.71 -10.67
C ALA A 125 9.36 0.81 -9.46
N TYR A 126 8.11 0.42 -9.64
CA TYR A 126 7.13 0.34 -8.55
C TYR A 126 7.59 -0.61 -7.44
N GLY A 127 8.01 -1.83 -7.80
CA GLY A 127 8.50 -2.84 -6.85
C GLY A 127 9.70 -2.35 -6.05
N LEU A 128 10.58 -1.52 -6.63
CA LEU A 128 11.71 -0.91 -5.93
C LEU A 128 11.21 0.11 -4.89
N ALA A 129 10.23 0.93 -5.24
CA ALA A 129 9.62 1.88 -4.30
C ALA A 129 8.92 1.16 -3.13
N LEU A 130 8.17 0.09 -3.43
CA LEU A 130 7.56 -0.78 -2.42
C LEU A 130 8.60 -1.45 -1.53
N GLY A 131 9.65 -2.03 -2.12
CA GLY A 131 10.74 -2.67 -1.39
C GLY A 131 11.47 -1.71 -0.46
N THR A 132 11.66 -0.47 -0.90
CA THR A 132 12.25 0.62 -0.08
C THR A 132 11.34 0.96 1.11
N MET A 133 10.06 1.24 0.85
CA MET A 133 9.07 1.55 1.90
C MET A 133 8.98 0.40 2.91
N SER A 134 8.84 -0.83 2.42
CA SER A 134 8.72 -2.02 3.25
C SER A 134 9.98 -2.24 4.09
N SER A 135 11.18 -1.98 3.55
CA SER A 135 12.44 -2.07 4.31
C SER A 135 12.51 -1.03 5.43
N LEU A 136 12.20 0.23 5.12
CA LEU A 136 12.17 1.32 6.10
C LEU A 136 11.12 1.06 7.19
N SER A 137 9.96 0.53 6.82
CA SER A 137 8.89 0.23 7.76
C SER A 137 9.27 -0.85 8.77
N ALA A 138 10.21 -1.73 8.41
CA ALA A 138 10.67 -2.85 9.20
C ALA A 138 11.75 -2.49 10.23
N ASP A 139 12.29 -1.27 10.21
CA ASP A 139 13.23 -0.77 11.21
C ASP A 139 12.66 -0.97 12.63
N THR A 140 13.47 -1.51 13.54
CA THR A 140 13.06 -1.83 14.91
C THR A 140 12.60 -0.61 15.70
N SER A 141 13.11 0.59 15.38
CA SER A 141 12.70 1.87 15.96
C SER A 141 11.29 2.30 15.55
N MET A 142 10.73 1.72 14.48
CA MET A 142 9.41 2.08 13.98
C MET A 142 8.26 1.42 14.77
N PRO A 143 7.09 2.08 14.87
CA PRO A 143 5.92 1.50 15.50
C PRO A 143 5.49 0.15 14.89
N VAL A 144 4.90 -0.73 15.70
CA VAL A 144 4.38 -2.03 15.21
C VAL A 144 3.37 -1.87 14.06
N PHE A 145 2.57 -0.80 14.10
CA PHE A 145 1.59 -0.49 13.06
C PHE A 145 2.24 -0.27 11.69
N THR A 146 3.35 0.47 11.60
CA THR A 146 4.02 0.69 10.32
C THR A 146 4.70 -0.57 9.81
N LYS A 147 5.29 -1.39 10.70
CA LYS A 147 5.90 -2.68 10.36
C LYS A 147 4.89 -3.65 9.75
N LEU A 148 3.77 -3.86 10.44
CA LEU A 148 2.70 -4.74 9.96
C LEU A 148 2.06 -4.20 8.68
N GLY A 149 1.88 -2.88 8.59
CA GLY A 149 1.35 -2.26 7.39
C GLY A 149 2.25 -2.44 6.18
N GLY A 150 3.56 -2.24 6.31
CA GLY A 150 4.52 -2.47 5.22
C GLY A 150 4.61 -3.93 4.78
N LEU A 151 4.53 -4.87 5.73
CA LEU A 151 4.47 -6.31 5.45
C LEU A 151 3.21 -6.67 4.66
N LEU A 152 2.03 -6.27 5.14
CA LEU A 152 0.75 -6.57 4.48
C LEU A 152 0.67 -5.95 3.07
N PHE A 153 1.24 -4.76 2.87
CA PHE A 153 1.32 -4.16 1.53
C PHE A 153 2.14 -5.03 0.58
N THR A 154 3.28 -5.54 1.05
CA THR A 154 4.14 -6.42 0.25
C THR A 154 3.42 -7.72 -0.10
N VAL A 155 2.65 -8.29 0.84
CA VAL A 155 1.84 -9.50 0.61
C VAL A 155 0.72 -9.26 -0.41
N SER A 156 0.03 -8.12 -0.30
CA SER A 156 -0.99 -7.69 -1.26
C SER A 156 -0.43 -7.69 -2.68
N ASP A 157 0.67 -6.97 -2.91
CA ASP A 157 1.21 -6.78 -4.27
C ASP A 157 1.85 -8.03 -4.84
N ALA A 158 2.49 -8.85 -4.00
CA ALA A 158 2.94 -10.17 -4.42
C ALA A 158 1.77 -11.01 -4.94
N THR A 159 0.59 -10.88 -4.31
CA THR A 159 -0.61 -11.61 -4.73
C THR A 159 -1.21 -11.03 -6.02
N ILE A 160 -1.13 -9.71 -6.27
CA ILE A 160 -1.49 -9.11 -7.57
C ILE A 160 -0.67 -9.76 -8.69
N LEU A 161 0.64 -9.90 -8.50
CA LEU A 161 1.52 -10.50 -9.50
C LEU A 161 1.20 -11.99 -9.72
N ILE A 162 0.95 -12.75 -8.65
CA ILE A 162 0.53 -14.16 -8.73
C ILE A 162 -0.80 -14.28 -9.48
N ARG A 163 -1.80 -13.46 -9.12
CA ARG A 163 -3.11 -13.42 -9.78
C ARG A 163 -2.96 -13.22 -11.28
N ARG A 164 -2.13 -12.26 -11.71
CA ARG A 164 -1.95 -11.93 -13.13
C ARG A 164 -1.16 -12.98 -13.90
N LEU A 165 -0.14 -13.60 -13.30
CA LEU A 165 0.81 -14.45 -14.03
C LEU A 165 0.53 -15.96 -13.93
N ALA A 166 -0.24 -16.39 -12.92
CA ALA A 166 -0.41 -17.81 -12.59
C ALA A 166 -1.88 -18.25 -12.48
N LEU A 167 -2.84 -17.35 -12.30
CA LEU A 167 -4.25 -17.73 -12.14
C LEU A 167 -5.05 -17.45 -13.41
N THR A 168 -5.61 -18.52 -13.99
CA THR A 168 -6.47 -18.44 -15.19
C THR A 168 -7.95 -18.60 -14.86
N ASP A 169 -8.27 -19.39 -13.83
CA ASP A 169 -9.64 -19.63 -13.38
C ASP A 169 -10.25 -18.41 -12.67
N ASP A 170 -11.48 -18.06 -13.05
CA ASP A 170 -12.20 -16.89 -12.55
C ASP A 170 -12.44 -16.94 -11.04
N THR A 171 -12.72 -18.12 -10.48
CA THR A 171 -12.99 -18.26 -9.05
C THR A 171 -11.73 -17.96 -8.25
N HIS A 172 -10.60 -18.56 -8.63
CA HIS A 172 -9.31 -18.28 -7.99
C HIS A 172 -8.89 -16.82 -8.15
N ARG A 173 -9.13 -16.20 -9.31
CA ARG A 173 -8.85 -14.77 -9.53
C ARG A 173 -9.67 -13.86 -8.63
N ARG A 174 -10.95 -14.18 -8.39
CA ARG A 174 -11.81 -13.43 -7.45
C ARG A 174 -11.37 -13.58 -6.00
N LEU A 175 -11.00 -14.79 -5.59
CA LEU A 175 -10.48 -15.05 -4.24
C LEU A 175 -9.14 -14.33 -4.02
N ALA A 176 -8.25 -14.36 -5.01
CA ALA A 176 -7.00 -13.62 -4.97
C ALA A 176 -7.24 -12.10 -4.89
N GLU A 177 -8.17 -11.56 -5.68
CA GLU A 177 -8.56 -10.14 -5.62
C GLU A 177 -9.11 -9.75 -4.23
N ALA A 178 -9.98 -10.59 -3.66
CA ALA A 178 -10.52 -10.37 -2.31
C ALA A 178 -9.40 -10.38 -1.25
N PHE A 179 -8.43 -11.27 -1.38
CA PHE A 179 -7.26 -11.33 -0.50
C PHE A 179 -6.34 -10.12 -0.65
N VAL A 180 -6.05 -9.70 -1.89
CA VAL A 180 -5.32 -8.46 -2.21
C VAL A 180 -6.00 -7.29 -1.51
N LEU A 181 -7.29 -7.10 -1.73
CA LEU A 181 -8.01 -5.96 -1.16
C LEU A 181 -8.04 -6.00 0.36
N THR A 182 -8.23 -7.17 0.97
CA THR A 182 -8.23 -7.33 2.43
C THR A 182 -6.89 -6.96 3.04
N THR A 183 -5.79 -7.44 2.45
CA THR A 183 -4.44 -7.15 2.93
C THR A 183 -4.05 -5.69 2.65
N TYR A 184 -4.44 -5.14 1.50
CA TYR A 184 -4.24 -3.75 1.13
C TYR A 184 -4.94 -2.75 2.07
N VAL A 185 -6.24 -2.93 2.34
CA VAL A 185 -6.97 -2.01 3.22
C VAL A 185 -6.44 -2.07 4.65
N ALA A 186 -6.09 -3.26 5.14
CA ALA A 186 -5.42 -3.41 6.42
C ALA A 186 -4.05 -2.70 6.42
N ALA A 187 -3.25 -2.87 5.36
CA ALA A 187 -1.95 -2.21 5.23
C ALA A 187 -2.05 -0.69 5.32
N GLN A 188 -2.94 -0.09 4.53
CA GLN A 188 -3.15 1.36 4.49
C GLN A 188 -3.63 1.90 5.84
N TYR A 189 -4.61 1.23 6.45
CA TYR A 189 -5.11 1.62 7.76
C TYR A 189 -4.02 1.61 8.83
N LEU A 190 -3.18 0.57 8.84
CA LEU A 190 -2.09 0.41 9.80
C LEU A 190 -0.99 1.45 9.58
N LEU A 191 -0.54 1.67 8.34
CA LEU A 191 0.46 2.69 8.00
C LEU A 191 -0.01 4.09 8.43
N VAL A 192 -1.21 4.50 8.01
CA VAL A 192 -1.78 5.80 8.39
C VAL A 192 -1.94 5.93 9.90
N THR A 193 -2.41 4.88 10.57
CA THR A 193 -2.52 4.88 12.04
C THR A 193 -1.16 5.04 12.72
N GLY A 194 -0.13 4.35 12.23
CA GLY A 194 1.24 4.49 12.72
C GLY A 194 1.76 5.91 12.55
N PHE A 195 1.52 6.52 11.39
CA PHE A 195 1.94 7.89 11.09
C PHE A 195 1.22 8.94 11.96
N VAL A 196 -0.09 8.82 12.14
CA VAL A 196 -0.89 9.76 12.95
C VAL A 196 -0.52 9.67 14.43
N ARG A 197 -0.40 8.45 14.97
CA ARG A 197 -0.08 8.24 16.40
C ARG A 197 1.31 8.73 16.77
N ASP A 198 2.30 8.49 15.91
CA ASP A 198 3.66 8.96 16.15
C ASP A 198 3.73 10.49 16.22
N ARG A 199 3.01 11.18 15.33
CA ARG A 199 2.94 12.66 15.34
C ARG A 199 2.31 13.21 16.62
N ALA A 200 1.20 12.61 17.07
CA ALA A 200 0.56 13.01 18.32
C ALA A 200 1.50 12.82 19.53
N GLY A 201 2.24 11.71 19.57
CA GLY A 201 3.23 11.44 20.63
C GLY A 201 4.47 12.35 20.58
N ALA A 202 4.81 12.90 19.41
CA ALA A 202 5.88 13.89 19.28
C ALA A 202 5.44 15.28 19.77
N SER A 203 4.21 15.70 19.47
CA SER A 203 3.64 16.97 19.94
C SER A 203 3.50 17.02 21.47
N SER A 204 3.02 15.93 22.09
CA SER A 204 2.87 15.86 23.55
C SER A 204 4.22 15.91 24.30
N ARG A 205 5.27 15.31 23.74
CA ARG A 205 6.63 15.37 24.31
C ARG A 205 7.25 16.77 24.26
N ARG A 206 6.91 17.58 23.25
CA ARG A 206 7.40 18.98 23.14
C ARG A 206 6.72 19.92 24.14
N LEU A 207 5.49 19.61 24.56
CA LEU A 207 4.69 20.43 25.47
C LEU A 207 4.97 20.13 26.97
N ARG A 208 5.67 19.04 27.30
CA ARG A 208 6.09 18.78 28.68
C ARG A 208 7.25 19.71 29.05
N PRO A 209 7.13 20.54 30.11
CA PRO A 209 8.25 21.37 30.57
C PRO A 209 9.41 20.46 30.97
N ARG A 210 10.62 20.77 30.51
CA ARG A 210 11.83 20.09 30.97
C ARG A 210 12.03 20.48 32.44
N SER A 211 11.65 19.60 33.36
CA SER A 211 12.08 19.69 34.75
C SER A 211 13.61 19.64 34.76
N ARG A 212 14.23 20.79 35.03
CA ARG A 212 15.65 20.91 35.34
C ARG A 212 15.90 20.42 36.75
#